data_AF-A0A7S0ZHT6-F1
#
_entry.id   AF-A0A7S0ZHT6-F1
#
_cell.length_a   1.000
_cell.length_b   1.000
_cell.length_c   1.000
_cell.angle_alpha   90.00
_cell.angle_beta   90.00
_cell.angle_gamma   90.00
#
_symmetry.space_group_name_H-M   'P 1'
#
loop_
_entity.id
_entity.type
_entity.pdbx_description
1 polymer ?
#
loop_
_entity_poly.entity_id
_entity_poly.type
_entity_poly.pdbx_seq_one_letter_code
_entity_poly.pdbx_strand_id
1 'polypeptide(L)'
;MVNSHGEFLREWESDAPLNEVQSELCLLVETHTSSAFGIQTIKTQTDHSEKQNNIQDKSVEATNSLDNDEQFQLESVRTADDFRRWHEFIERKLAETNEIKYTQMVESLKHDEHIIDQILESVESALVRLQNIKQVRSEVLDTTIRFRSDCESLVAERHRFSELADALRRRLNYFEELETLSVKFGSGKDAIHPTHSEFIPLLHRLDECVAYASSSTGAVAEADGYLARFLELQRRAFSMIRNYTITLIRSTTTQVLKEIRSEGIESNDVGNIGLSDASKEYLRFRTIAPRVKSLIAELSARAQANVSKNIRDIVGRADASALRLLNNPLFSSRSVAMSLLSECEEVFIEQRRRLIEPVVLAYIKSLADSQNMIGLARTGALYVLQVCELERSLFEYFFLLKSESLSGWSSESSAESTEVVAESSDQKTSSALFVQLRGLCEFVYEELRPRILQETDVDKLAYLVEVLKMEVLADEIPRRGLSGEAMSLAVYRTIADAQERLIYRAEVYLRDQIKGFTPNPVDLEYPELLMYSKGTFKSEKSVDTSADTTLTANGKDLQDIQQIESARERRRNARGHFATWYPPVELTLRLLSLLYRCVDSEVFAGIAQEAVGSCVQSLLAASQRIAKRP
;
A
#
# COMPACT_ATOMS: atom_id res chain seq x y z
N MET A 1 -0.58 -16.11 73.42
CA MET A 1 0.81 -16.21 73.91
C MET A 1 1.18 -14.83 74.43
N VAL A 2 1.50 -14.77 75.71
CA VAL A 2 1.79 -13.52 76.43
C VAL A 2 3.21 -13.12 76.04
N ASN A 3 3.36 -12.16 75.14
CA ASN A 3 4.66 -11.55 74.88
C ASN A 3 5.08 -10.85 76.17
N SER A 4 6.29 -11.18 76.62
CA SER A 4 6.80 -10.68 77.88
C SER A 4 6.81 -9.15 77.85
N HIS A 5 6.47 -8.51 78.96
CA HIS A 5 6.42 -7.04 79.09
C HIS A 5 7.72 -6.34 78.64
N GLY A 6 8.85 -7.07 78.66
CA GLY A 6 10.15 -6.60 78.17
C GLY A 6 10.31 -6.55 76.65
N GLU A 7 9.59 -7.36 75.87
CA GLU A 7 9.60 -7.25 74.39
C GLU A 7 8.81 -6.03 73.93
N PHE A 8 7.65 -5.76 74.56
CA PHE A 8 6.86 -4.56 74.28
C PHE A 8 7.63 -3.27 74.59
N LEU A 9 8.39 -3.23 75.69
CA LEU A 9 9.20 -2.06 76.05
C LEU A 9 10.33 -1.80 75.06
N ARG A 10 10.96 -2.87 74.52
CA ARG A 10 12.02 -2.75 73.51
C ARG A 10 11.49 -2.35 72.14
N GLU A 11 10.32 -2.85 71.74
CA GLU A 11 9.66 -2.47 70.50
C GLU A 11 9.15 -1.01 70.56
N TRP A 12 8.69 -0.57 71.73
CA TRP A 12 8.29 0.82 71.99
C TRP A 12 9.48 1.80 71.98
N GLU A 13 10.63 1.44 72.57
CA GLU A 13 11.88 2.24 72.51
C GLU A 13 12.45 2.36 71.08
N SER A 14 12.25 1.33 70.25
CA SER A 14 12.69 1.30 68.84
C SER A 14 11.90 2.26 67.96
N ASP A 15 10.58 2.29 68.11
CA ASP A 15 9.68 2.96 67.17
C ASP A 15 9.43 4.44 67.51
N ALA A 16 9.78 4.89 68.72
CA ALA A 16 9.66 6.28 69.14
C ALA A 16 10.73 6.66 70.20
N PRO A 17 11.98 6.96 69.80
CA PRO A 17 12.99 7.41 70.75
C PRO A 17 12.55 8.73 71.39
N LEU A 18 12.55 8.78 72.74
CA LEU A 18 12.19 9.99 73.48
C LEU A 18 13.14 11.14 73.12
N ASN A 19 12.58 12.32 72.87
CA ASN A 19 13.39 13.54 72.67
C ASN A 19 14.15 13.90 73.96
N GLU A 20 15.28 14.59 73.85
CA GLU A 20 16.17 14.97 74.96
C GLU A 20 15.42 15.64 76.13
N VAL A 21 14.44 16.50 75.81
CA VAL A 21 13.55 17.18 76.78
C VAL A 21 12.59 16.21 77.49
N GLN A 22 12.17 15.14 76.83
CA GLN A 22 11.30 14.11 77.42
C GLN A 22 12.09 13.16 78.32
N SER A 23 13.35 12.89 77.97
CA SER A 23 14.28 12.15 78.84
C SER A 23 14.62 12.94 80.11
N GLU A 24 14.83 14.25 80.00
CA GLU A 24 15.01 15.13 81.16
C GLU A 24 13.77 15.17 82.06
N LEU A 25 12.55 15.17 81.50
CA LEU A 25 11.32 15.07 82.28
C LEU A 25 11.16 13.73 83.01
N CYS A 26 11.55 12.61 82.38
CA CYS A 26 11.56 11.30 83.03
C CYS A 26 12.56 11.24 84.19
N LEU A 27 13.76 11.78 84.02
CA LEU A 27 14.76 11.90 85.09
C LEU A 27 14.29 12.84 86.21
N LEU A 28 13.56 13.91 85.88
CA LEU A 28 12.96 14.81 86.87
C LEU A 28 11.88 14.07 87.69
N VAL A 29 11.06 13.24 87.04
CA VAL A 29 10.04 12.41 87.72
C VAL A 29 10.71 11.31 88.57
N GLU A 30 11.79 10.67 88.10
CA GLU A 30 12.56 9.69 88.89
C GLU A 30 13.22 10.31 90.11
N THR A 31 13.77 11.52 89.99
CA THR A 31 14.40 12.23 91.12
C THR A 31 13.37 12.71 92.14
N HIS A 32 12.19 13.16 91.70
CA HIS A 32 11.11 13.52 92.61
C HIS A 32 10.44 12.32 93.29
N THR A 33 10.34 11.17 92.62
CA THR A 33 9.79 9.93 93.22
C THR A 33 10.78 9.21 94.14
N SER A 34 12.09 9.27 93.83
CA SER A 34 13.15 8.71 94.69
C SER A 34 13.35 9.52 95.98
N SER A 35 13.05 10.83 95.96
CA SER A 35 13.08 11.69 97.16
C SER A 35 11.89 11.45 98.10
N ALA A 36 10.73 11.01 97.56
CA ALA A 36 9.49 10.87 98.32
C ALA A 36 9.29 9.49 98.99
N PHE A 37 10.08 8.46 98.64
CA PHE A 37 9.94 7.10 99.18
C PHE A 37 11.27 6.53 99.72
N GLY A 38 11.74 7.06 100.83
CA GLY A 38 12.82 6.46 101.63
C GLY A 38 12.36 5.29 102.48
N ILE A 39 11.90 4.18 101.86
CA ILE A 39 11.65 2.92 102.58
C ILE A 39 12.95 2.10 102.59
N GLN A 40 13.67 2.17 103.72
CA GLN A 40 14.78 1.27 104.02
C GLN A 40 14.29 -0.19 104.01
N THR A 41 14.67 -0.93 102.97
CA THR A 41 14.41 -2.37 102.89
C THR A 41 15.48 -3.11 103.69
N ILE A 42 15.07 -3.64 104.84
CA ILE A 42 15.80 -4.58 105.69
C ILE A 42 16.18 -5.82 104.88
N LYS A 43 17.49 -6.14 104.81
CA LYS A 43 17.97 -7.54 104.65
C LYS A 43 19.24 -7.80 105.48
N THR A 44 19.00 -8.46 106.62
CA THR A 44 19.72 -9.61 107.21
C THR A 44 21.22 -9.53 107.53
N GLN A 45 21.48 -9.42 108.84
CA GLN A 45 22.45 -10.17 109.68
C GLN A 45 23.59 -10.94 109.00
N THR A 46 24.83 -10.64 109.39
CA THR A 46 25.74 -11.58 110.08
C THR A 46 26.93 -10.83 110.68
N ASP A 47 27.31 -11.29 111.86
CA ASP A 47 28.33 -10.78 112.76
C ASP A 47 29.75 -10.66 112.20
N HIS A 48 30.55 -9.95 112.99
CA HIS A 48 31.99 -10.07 113.22
C HIS A 48 32.94 -9.14 112.45
N SER A 49 33.43 -8.14 113.22
CA SER A 49 34.85 -7.78 113.45
C SER A 49 35.71 -7.50 112.21
N GLU A 50 36.49 -6.43 112.10
CA GLU A 50 37.29 -5.73 113.11
C GLU A 50 38.07 -4.63 112.35
N LYS A 51 38.34 -3.50 113.02
CA LYS A 51 39.53 -2.63 112.86
C LYS A 51 39.62 -1.83 111.54
N GLN A 52 39.90 -0.53 111.52
CA GLN A 52 40.79 0.22 112.40
C GLN A 52 40.50 1.74 112.29
N ASN A 53 40.39 2.38 113.47
CA ASN A 53 40.89 3.71 113.84
C ASN A 53 40.64 4.90 112.91
N ASN A 54 39.91 5.92 113.42
CA ASN A 54 40.54 7.07 114.07
C ASN A 54 39.50 8.19 114.36
N ILE A 55 38.82 8.19 115.52
CA ILE A 55 38.23 9.43 116.07
C ILE A 55 38.36 9.36 117.59
N GLN A 56 39.43 9.98 118.09
CA GLN A 56 39.59 10.37 119.49
C GLN A 56 39.36 11.88 119.57
N ASP A 57 38.84 12.31 120.72
CA ASP A 57 38.66 13.68 121.19
C ASP A 57 37.39 14.43 120.75
N LYS A 58 36.33 14.29 121.56
CA LYS A 58 36.11 15.18 122.71
C LYS A 58 34.89 14.75 123.51
N SER A 59 35.17 14.10 124.64
CA SER A 59 34.29 14.06 125.80
C SER A 59 34.61 15.24 126.73
N VAL A 60 33.60 15.63 127.51
CA VAL A 60 33.68 16.35 128.78
C VAL A 60 33.72 17.88 128.69
N GLU A 61 32.52 18.48 128.67
CA GLU A 61 32.26 19.67 129.47
C GLU A 61 30.83 19.59 130.02
N ALA A 62 30.78 19.25 131.30
CA ALA A 62 29.67 19.25 132.22
C ALA A 62 28.57 20.30 131.92
N THR A 63 27.38 19.85 131.55
CA THR A 63 26.17 20.44 132.12
C THR A 63 25.99 19.89 133.52
N ASN A 64 26.64 20.54 134.48
CA ASN A 64 26.06 20.68 135.80
C ASN A 64 24.64 21.26 135.64
N SER A 65 23.72 20.75 136.45
CA SER A 65 22.32 21.18 136.64
C SER A 65 21.34 20.89 135.52
N LEU A 66 20.83 19.65 135.45
CA LEU A 66 19.38 19.38 135.41
C LEU A 66 19.06 18.02 136.09
N ASP A 67 19.80 17.66 137.14
CA ASP A 67 19.44 16.61 138.10
C ASP A 67 19.11 17.29 139.44
N ASN A 68 17.89 17.82 139.52
CA ASN A 68 17.20 18.18 140.76
C ASN A 68 15.71 18.29 140.43
N ASP A 69 15.14 17.22 139.88
CA ASP A 69 13.73 16.92 140.11
C ASP A 69 13.68 15.48 140.61
N GLU A 70 13.17 15.36 141.82
CA GLU A 70 13.17 14.20 142.70
C GLU A 70 12.93 12.88 141.93
N GLN A 71 14.03 12.20 141.58
CA GLN A 71 14.00 10.75 141.57
C GLN A 71 13.71 10.34 143.02
N PHE A 72 12.43 10.13 143.33
CA PHE A 72 12.04 9.23 144.42
C PHE A 72 12.61 7.86 144.07
N GLN A 73 13.87 7.66 144.43
CA GLN A 73 14.51 6.36 144.49
C GLN A 73 13.60 5.45 145.32
N LEU A 74 13.43 4.21 144.86
CA LEU A 74 12.61 3.15 145.47
C LEU A 74 13.11 2.69 146.86
N GLU A 75 13.75 3.56 147.65
CA GLU A 75 14.29 3.28 148.98
C GLU A 75 13.48 3.90 150.14
N SER A 76 12.42 4.69 149.87
CA SER A 76 11.65 5.35 150.96
C SER A 76 10.12 5.38 150.85
N VAL A 77 9.48 4.45 150.13
CA VAL A 77 8.02 4.26 150.28
C VAL A 77 7.75 3.51 151.58
N ARG A 78 7.64 4.25 152.69
CA ARG A 78 7.27 3.68 154.01
C ARG A 78 5.77 3.81 154.31
N THR A 79 5.01 4.50 153.46
CA THR A 79 3.57 4.78 153.65
C THR A 79 2.74 4.55 152.37
N ALA A 80 1.49 4.12 152.50
CA ALA A 80 0.57 3.87 151.36
C ALA A 80 0.27 5.11 150.50
N ASP A 81 0.41 6.31 151.08
CA ASP A 81 0.22 7.58 150.36
C ASP A 81 1.42 7.92 149.46
N ASP A 82 2.63 7.46 149.81
CA ASP A 82 3.83 7.66 148.99
C ASP A 82 3.79 6.75 147.74
N PHE A 83 3.25 5.53 147.86
CA PHE A 83 3.04 4.64 146.71
C PHE A 83 1.99 5.18 145.74
N ARG A 84 0.89 5.75 146.24
CA ARG A 84 -0.17 6.33 145.40
C ARG A 84 0.37 7.51 144.58
N ARG A 85 1.14 8.41 145.19
CA ARG A 85 1.77 9.53 144.47
C ARG A 85 2.75 9.07 143.38
N TRP A 86 3.53 8.03 143.64
CA TRP A 86 4.42 7.46 142.64
C TRP A 86 3.65 6.76 141.50
N HIS A 87 2.62 5.96 141.82
CA HIS A 87 1.79 5.31 140.81
C HIS A 87 1.05 6.32 139.93
N GLU A 88 0.47 7.36 140.54
CA GLU A 88 -0.23 8.44 139.84
C GLU A 88 0.73 9.23 138.93
N PHE A 89 1.98 9.42 139.36
CA PHE A 89 3.03 10.01 138.53
C PHE A 89 3.41 9.12 137.34
N ILE A 90 3.57 7.80 137.56
CA ILE A 90 3.87 6.84 136.49
C ILE A 90 2.69 6.71 135.51
N GLU A 91 1.44 6.65 135.99
CA GLU A 91 0.25 6.64 135.14
C GLU A 91 0.12 7.91 134.31
N ARG A 92 0.38 9.08 134.91
CA ARG A 92 0.37 10.36 134.20
C ARG A 92 1.45 10.39 133.11
N LYS A 93 2.66 9.92 133.43
CA LYS A 93 3.76 9.83 132.46
C LYS A 93 3.45 8.81 131.34
N LEU A 94 2.81 7.68 131.66
CA LEU A 94 2.38 6.70 130.67
C LEU A 94 1.28 7.27 129.76
N ALA A 95 0.30 7.99 130.31
CA ALA A 95 -0.74 8.67 129.55
C ALA A 95 -0.17 9.76 128.63
N GLU A 96 0.74 10.60 129.15
CA GLU A 96 1.44 11.63 128.36
C GLU A 96 2.25 10.99 127.21
N THR A 97 2.99 9.90 127.47
CA THR A 97 3.75 9.22 126.41
C THR A 97 2.86 8.53 125.37
N ASN A 98 1.66 8.06 125.74
CA ASN A 98 0.71 7.47 124.79
C ASN A 98 -0.02 8.56 124.00
N GLU A 99 -0.40 9.67 124.63
CA GLU A 99 -1.02 10.83 123.97
C GLU A 99 -0.08 11.45 122.93
N ILE A 100 1.22 11.61 123.27
CA ILE A 100 2.25 12.08 122.34
C ILE A 100 2.39 11.18 121.10
N LYS A 101 2.23 9.86 121.24
CA LYS A 101 2.28 8.94 120.08
C LYS A 101 1.09 9.12 119.15
N TYR A 102 -0.12 9.28 119.70
CA TYR A 102 -1.31 9.48 118.89
C TYR A 102 -1.34 10.86 118.22
N THR A 103 -0.86 11.92 118.89
CA THR A 103 -0.74 13.26 118.28
C THR A 103 0.29 13.27 117.16
N GLN A 104 1.44 12.62 117.34
CA GLN A 104 2.44 12.44 116.27
C GLN A 104 1.88 11.66 115.08
N MET A 105 1.09 10.61 115.33
CA MET A 105 0.44 9.84 114.26
C MET A 105 -0.61 10.67 113.51
N VAL A 106 -1.39 11.50 114.20
CA VAL A 106 -2.35 12.42 113.57
C VAL A 106 -1.63 13.52 112.77
N GLU A 107 -0.52 14.04 113.27
CA GLU A 107 0.32 15.00 112.54
C GLU A 107 0.92 14.36 111.28
N SER A 108 1.40 13.11 111.37
CA SER A 108 1.87 12.35 110.20
C SER A 108 0.74 12.12 109.19
N LEU A 109 -0.46 11.74 109.62
CA LEU A 109 -1.59 11.52 108.72
C LEU A 109 -2.07 12.81 108.04
N LYS A 110 -2.04 13.95 108.75
CA LYS A 110 -2.34 15.27 108.16
C LYS A 110 -1.26 15.70 107.17
N HIS A 111 0.00 15.35 107.43
CA HIS A 111 1.09 15.59 106.49
C HIS A 111 0.91 14.74 105.23
N ASP A 112 0.56 13.46 105.39
CA ASP A 112 0.26 12.55 104.27
C ASP A 112 -0.96 13.03 103.46
N GLU A 113 -2.02 13.52 104.11
CA GLU A 113 -3.19 14.13 103.45
C GLU A 113 -2.77 15.33 102.60
N HIS A 114 -1.92 16.22 103.13
CA HIS A 114 -1.42 17.36 102.38
C HIS A 114 -0.53 16.96 101.19
N ILE A 115 0.28 15.91 101.34
CA ILE A 115 1.07 15.36 100.23
C ILE A 115 0.15 14.80 99.15
N ILE A 116 -0.91 14.07 99.53
CA ILE A 116 -1.88 13.52 98.58
C ILE A 116 -2.60 14.65 97.82
N ASP A 117 -3.00 15.72 98.49
CA ASP A 117 -3.62 16.88 97.85
C ASP A 117 -2.66 17.58 96.86
N GLN A 118 -1.39 17.76 97.24
CA GLN A 118 -0.37 18.31 96.32
C GLN A 118 -0.16 17.41 95.10
N ILE A 119 -0.16 16.09 95.29
CA ILE A 119 -0.06 15.13 94.17
C ILE A 119 -1.30 15.23 93.30
N LEU A 120 -2.50 15.29 93.86
CA LEU A 120 -3.74 15.44 93.10
C LEU A 120 -3.74 16.73 92.27
N GLU A 121 -3.35 17.86 92.84
CA GLU A 121 -3.24 19.13 92.11
C GLU A 121 -2.20 19.03 90.98
N SER A 122 -1.07 18.36 91.23
CA SER A 122 -0.05 18.14 90.20
C SER A 122 -0.57 17.25 89.05
N VAL A 123 -1.36 16.21 89.36
CA VAL A 123 -1.97 15.30 88.40
C VAL A 123 -3.06 16.03 87.59
N GLU A 124 -3.89 16.85 88.24
CA GLU A 124 -4.88 17.68 87.55
C GLU A 124 -4.21 18.68 86.59
N SER A 125 -3.14 19.35 87.02
CA SER A 125 -2.35 20.24 86.15
C SER A 125 -1.73 19.49 84.97
N ALA A 126 -1.20 18.28 85.20
CA ALA A 126 -0.66 17.43 84.14
C ALA A 126 -1.74 16.98 83.16
N LEU A 127 -2.94 16.65 83.63
CA LEU A 127 -4.08 16.28 82.79
C LEU A 127 -4.53 17.45 81.91
N VAL A 128 -4.60 18.67 82.44
CA VAL A 128 -4.91 19.88 81.64
C VAL A 128 -3.85 20.11 80.57
N ARG A 129 -2.56 19.98 80.90
CA ARG A 129 -1.48 20.08 79.91
C ARG A 129 -1.58 19.01 78.83
N LEU A 130 -1.89 17.76 79.20
CA LEU A 130 -2.09 16.67 78.24
C LEU A 130 -3.31 16.90 77.33
N GLN A 131 -4.40 17.46 77.86
CA GLN A 131 -5.56 17.86 77.06
C GLN A 131 -5.21 18.96 76.06
N ASN A 132 -4.46 19.98 76.49
CA ASN A 132 -3.98 21.04 75.60
C ASN A 132 -3.07 20.48 74.49
N ILE A 133 -2.14 19.58 74.82
CA ILE A 133 -1.28 18.91 73.84
C ILE A 133 -2.12 18.08 72.86
N LYS A 134 -3.14 17.37 73.34
CA LYS A 134 -4.07 16.61 72.49
C LYS A 134 -4.81 17.52 71.52
N GLN A 135 -5.28 18.69 71.98
CA GLN A 135 -5.95 19.67 71.13
C GLN A 135 -5.00 20.23 70.06
N VAL A 136 -3.82 20.72 70.45
CA VAL A 136 -2.81 21.24 69.52
C VAL A 136 -2.41 20.17 68.50
N ARG A 137 -2.23 18.93 68.92
CA ARG A 137 -1.96 17.80 68.02
C ARG A 137 -3.10 17.60 67.02
N SER A 138 -4.36 17.70 67.44
CA SER A 138 -5.51 17.59 66.53
C SER A 138 -5.51 18.70 65.48
N GLU A 139 -5.26 19.94 65.88
CA GLU A 139 -5.20 21.09 64.96
C GLU A 139 -4.02 20.97 63.97
N VAL A 140 -2.86 20.50 64.44
CA VAL A 140 -1.70 20.20 63.59
C VAL A 140 -2.00 19.05 62.62
N LEU A 141 -2.71 18.00 63.06
CA LEU A 141 -3.12 16.92 62.16
C LEU A 141 -4.09 17.41 61.09
N ASP A 142 -5.09 18.21 61.46
CA ASP A 142 -6.06 18.77 60.52
C ASP A 142 -5.38 19.69 59.49
N THR A 143 -4.47 20.56 59.93
CA THR A 143 -3.69 21.43 59.03
C THR A 143 -2.74 20.63 58.15
N THR A 144 -2.09 19.59 58.67
CA THR A 144 -1.22 18.70 57.89
C THR A 144 -2.00 17.95 56.83
N ILE A 145 -3.21 17.45 57.15
CA ILE A 145 -4.08 16.76 56.18
C ILE A 145 -4.53 17.72 55.08
N ARG A 146 -4.95 18.96 55.44
CA ARG A 146 -5.32 19.98 54.45
C ARG A 146 -4.14 20.36 53.56
N PHE A 147 -2.99 20.64 54.15
CA PHE A 147 -1.77 20.96 53.41
C PHE A 147 -1.35 19.81 52.48
N ARG A 148 -1.45 18.57 52.94
CA ARG A 148 -1.19 17.39 52.11
C ARG A 148 -2.18 17.32 50.94
N SER A 149 -3.48 17.52 51.19
CA SER A 149 -4.50 17.56 50.13
C SER A 149 -4.22 18.66 49.09
N ASP A 150 -3.82 19.85 49.54
CA ASP A 150 -3.46 20.97 48.65
C ASP A 150 -2.21 20.63 47.82
N CYS A 151 -1.19 20.02 48.45
CA CYS A 151 0.00 19.55 47.76
C CYS A 151 -0.32 18.45 46.73
N GLU A 152 -1.19 17.50 47.07
CA GLU A 152 -1.65 16.46 46.15
C GLU A 152 -2.41 17.06 44.96
N SER A 153 -3.26 18.06 45.18
CA SER A 153 -3.94 18.81 44.11
C SER A 153 -2.96 19.56 43.21
N LEU A 154 -1.97 20.24 43.79
CA LEU A 154 -0.93 20.96 43.03
C LEU A 154 -0.07 20.01 42.19
N VAL A 155 0.27 18.84 42.73
CA VAL A 155 0.99 17.79 41.99
C VAL A 155 0.14 17.26 40.83
N ALA A 156 -1.15 17.04 41.05
CA ALA A 156 -2.08 16.63 39.98
C ALA A 156 -2.20 17.70 38.87
N GLU A 157 -2.30 18.97 39.23
CA GLU A 157 -2.31 20.07 38.25
C GLU A 157 -1.00 20.14 37.45
N ARG A 158 0.15 19.98 38.10
CA ARG A 158 1.45 19.92 37.42
C ARG A 158 1.52 18.77 36.42
N HIS A 159 1.03 17.59 36.79
CA HIS A 159 0.95 16.45 35.86
C HIS A 159 0.06 16.77 34.66
N ARG A 160 -1.12 17.35 34.89
CA ARG A 160 -2.03 17.79 33.82
C ARG A 160 -1.39 18.81 32.88
N PHE A 161 -0.64 19.78 33.41
CA PHE A 161 0.08 20.75 32.58
C PHE A 161 1.21 20.10 31.78
N SER A 162 1.90 19.10 32.35
CA SER A 162 2.91 18.32 31.62
C SER A 162 2.30 17.55 30.46
N GLU A 163 1.16 16.88 30.66
CA GLU A 163 0.46 16.16 29.60
C GLU A 163 -0.02 17.09 28.49
N LEU A 164 -0.55 18.27 28.85
CA LEU A 164 -0.93 19.29 27.88
C LEU A 164 0.28 19.85 27.12
N ALA A 165 1.39 20.11 27.80
CA ALA A 165 2.62 20.55 27.16
C ALA A 165 3.16 19.51 26.16
N ASP A 166 3.15 18.23 26.54
CA ASP A 166 3.55 17.14 25.65
C ASP A 166 2.61 16.99 24.45
N ALA A 167 1.29 17.13 24.67
CA ALA A 167 0.31 17.10 23.59
C ALA A 167 0.50 18.28 22.62
N LEU A 168 0.73 19.49 23.13
CA LEU A 168 1.02 20.67 22.31
C LEU A 168 2.32 20.49 21.53
N ARG A 169 3.38 19.95 22.16
CA ARG A 169 4.66 19.71 21.49
C ARG A 169 4.53 18.70 20.35
N ARG A 170 3.76 17.61 20.53
CA ARG A 170 3.48 16.65 19.45
C ARG A 170 2.76 17.30 18.27
N ARG A 171 1.80 18.20 18.54
CA ARG A 171 1.06 18.93 17.51
C ARG A 171 1.93 19.98 16.79
N LEU A 172 2.79 20.68 17.54
CA LEU A 172 3.70 21.69 17.01
C LEU A 172 4.80 21.08 16.14
N ASN A 173 5.27 19.88 16.47
CA ASN A 173 6.31 19.18 15.73
C ASN A 173 5.96 19.02 14.23
N TYR A 174 4.69 18.78 13.87
CA TYR A 174 4.26 18.75 12.46
C TYR A 174 4.47 20.07 11.72
N PHE A 175 4.34 21.21 12.43
CA PHE A 175 4.54 22.54 11.85
C PHE A 175 6.02 22.96 11.85
N GLU A 176 6.79 22.59 12.88
CA GLU A 176 8.26 22.80 12.92
C GLU A 176 8.97 22.03 11.81
N GLU A 177 8.49 20.81 11.50
CA GLU A 177 9.01 20.00 10.41
C GLU A 177 8.89 20.68 9.03
N LEU A 178 8.02 21.69 8.85
CA LEU A 178 7.89 22.44 7.60
C LEU A 178 9.23 23.01 7.15
N GLU A 179 10.03 23.58 8.06
CA GLU A 179 11.31 24.19 7.69
C GLU A 179 12.29 23.12 7.18
N THR A 180 12.34 21.98 7.87
CA THR A 180 13.20 20.86 7.47
C THR A 180 12.79 20.26 6.13
N LEU A 181 11.48 20.11 5.88
CA LEU A 181 10.94 19.59 4.62
C LEU A 181 11.11 20.61 3.49
N SER A 182 11.03 21.91 3.80
CA SER A 182 11.22 22.98 2.82
C SER A 182 12.65 23.03 2.29
N VAL A 183 13.65 22.82 3.15
CA VAL A 183 15.05 22.71 2.72
C VAL A 183 15.25 21.47 1.83
N LYS A 184 14.70 20.32 2.25
CA LYS A 184 14.88 19.02 1.58
C LYS A 184 14.17 18.93 0.22
N PHE A 185 12.98 19.49 0.07
CA PHE A 185 12.23 19.53 -1.19
C PHE A 185 12.41 20.86 -1.96
N GLY A 186 13.28 21.76 -1.48
CA GLY A 186 13.54 23.07 -2.07
C GLY A 186 14.35 23.07 -3.38
N SER A 187 14.80 24.24 -3.85
CA SER A 187 15.67 24.40 -5.05
C SER A 187 17.15 24.52 -4.69
N GLY A 188 17.47 24.35 -3.40
CA GLY A 188 18.82 24.53 -2.88
C GLY A 188 19.75 23.39 -3.27
N LYS A 189 21.04 23.57 -2.98
CA LYS A 189 22.07 22.52 -3.13
C LYS A 189 21.81 21.31 -2.22
N ASP A 190 21.03 21.51 -1.15
CA ASP A 190 20.64 20.49 -0.19
C ASP A 190 19.34 19.75 -0.57
N ALA A 191 18.81 20.00 -1.78
CA ALA A 191 17.62 19.30 -2.26
C ALA A 191 17.92 17.80 -2.47
N ILE A 192 17.05 16.96 -1.93
CA ILE A 192 17.23 15.51 -1.98
C ILE A 192 17.00 15.01 -3.40
N HIS A 193 17.95 14.24 -3.93
CA HIS A 193 17.78 13.61 -5.23
C HIS A 193 16.68 12.52 -5.15
N PRO A 194 15.77 12.40 -6.13
CA PRO A 194 14.68 11.43 -6.09
C PRO A 194 15.10 9.95 -5.92
N THR A 195 16.35 9.62 -6.26
CA THR A 195 16.89 8.25 -6.10
C THR A 195 17.45 7.97 -4.72
N HIS A 196 17.45 8.94 -3.80
CA HIS A 196 17.96 8.75 -2.45
C HIS A 196 16.98 7.89 -1.62
N SER A 197 17.50 7.01 -0.76
CA SER A 197 16.67 6.10 0.06
C SER A 197 15.70 6.84 0.97
N GLU A 198 16.07 8.03 1.45
CA GLU A 198 15.23 8.86 2.33
C GLU A 198 14.11 9.62 1.59
N PHE A 199 14.12 9.69 0.27
CA PHE A 199 13.15 10.49 -0.48
C PHE A 199 11.72 10.01 -0.27
N ILE A 200 11.47 8.69 -0.37
CA ILE A 200 10.13 8.10 -0.20
C ILE A 200 9.63 8.23 1.26
N PRO A 201 10.41 7.90 2.30
CA PRO A 201 10.03 8.15 3.69
C PRO A 201 9.66 9.62 3.98
N LEU A 202 10.43 10.57 3.46
CA LEU A 202 10.14 11.99 3.62
C LEU A 202 8.88 12.43 2.87
N LEU A 203 8.59 11.81 1.73
CA LEU A 203 7.36 12.03 0.99
C LEU A 203 6.13 11.52 1.76
N HIS A 204 6.20 10.33 2.36
CA HIS A 204 5.14 9.84 3.26
C HIS A 204 4.97 10.74 4.47
N ARG A 205 6.08 11.21 5.07
CA ARG A 205 6.01 12.15 6.20
C ARG A 205 5.35 13.47 5.79
N LEU A 206 5.65 13.98 4.59
CA LEU A 206 4.98 15.15 4.04
C LEU A 206 3.47 14.91 3.85
N ASP A 207 3.07 13.73 3.39
CA ASP A 207 1.65 13.37 3.26
C ASP A 207 0.95 13.30 4.63
N GLU A 208 1.61 12.78 5.67
CA GLU A 208 1.11 12.83 7.05
C GLU A 208 0.93 14.27 7.54
N CYS A 209 1.90 15.15 7.29
CA CYS A 209 1.81 16.57 7.63
C CYS A 209 0.66 17.26 6.87
N VAL A 210 0.46 16.96 5.60
CA VAL A 210 -0.66 17.47 4.80
C VAL A 210 -1.99 16.97 5.35
N ALA A 211 -2.11 15.68 5.68
CA ALA A 211 -3.32 15.11 6.26
C ALA A 211 -3.66 15.75 7.62
N TYR A 212 -2.65 15.90 8.48
CA TYR A 212 -2.80 16.55 9.79
C TYR A 212 -3.18 18.04 9.64
N ALA A 213 -2.50 18.79 8.78
CA ALA A 213 -2.80 20.20 8.51
C ALA A 213 -4.21 20.38 7.92
N SER A 214 -4.64 19.47 7.04
CA SER A 214 -6.01 19.46 6.46
C SER A 214 -7.08 19.16 7.49
N SER A 215 -6.79 18.29 8.47
CA SER A 215 -7.71 18.00 9.59
C SER A 215 -7.77 19.13 10.63
N SER A 216 -6.73 19.96 10.68
CA SER A 216 -6.59 21.07 11.63
C SER A 216 -7.03 22.43 11.07
N THR A 217 -7.40 22.48 9.78
CA THR A 217 -7.95 23.66 9.08
C THR A 217 -9.18 24.20 9.83
N GLY A 218 -9.14 25.48 10.20
CA GLY A 218 -10.20 26.16 10.95
C GLY A 218 -10.19 25.96 12.48
N ALA A 219 -9.43 25.00 13.02
CA ALA A 219 -9.29 24.79 14.46
C ALA A 219 -8.09 25.52 15.07
N VAL A 220 -7.05 25.77 14.27
CA VAL A 220 -5.79 26.42 14.69
C VAL A 220 -5.55 27.66 13.83
N ALA A 221 -5.12 28.76 14.45
CA ALA A 221 -4.75 29.97 13.73
C ALA A 221 -3.59 29.69 12.75
N GLU A 222 -3.65 30.29 11.56
CA GLU A 222 -2.65 30.15 10.48
C GLU A 222 -2.48 28.75 9.86
N ALA A 223 -3.26 27.74 10.29
CA ALA A 223 -3.19 26.38 9.73
C ALA A 223 -3.36 26.34 8.21
N ASP A 224 -4.19 27.21 7.65
CA ASP A 224 -4.43 27.32 6.21
C ASP A 224 -3.18 27.80 5.45
N GLY A 225 -2.36 28.66 6.07
CA GLY A 225 -1.09 29.13 5.53
C GLY A 225 -0.03 28.02 5.52
N TYR A 226 0.05 27.23 6.60
CA TYR A 226 0.92 26.05 6.67
C TYR A 226 0.49 24.99 5.64
N LEU A 227 -0.81 24.70 5.55
CA LEU A 227 -1.36 23.77 4.57
C LEU A 227 -1.01 24.19 3.14
N ALA A 228 -1.17 25.46 2.78
CA ALA A 228 -0.79 25.96 1.46
C ALA A 228 0.70 25.72 1.14
N ARG A 229 1.58 25.93 2.13
CA ARG A 229 3.02 25.66 2.00
C ARG A 229 3.33 24.16 1.89
N PHE A 230 2.69 23.30 2.68
CA PHE A 230 2.88 21.86 2.56
C PHE A 230 2.42 21.32 1.20
N LEU A 231 1.29 21.81 0.68
CA LEU A 231 0.83 21.45 -0.67
C LEU A 231 1.79 21.93 -1.76
N GLU A 232 2.42 23.08 -1.58
CA GLU A 232 3.46 23.55 -2.51
C GLU A 232 4.69 22.63 -2.49
N LEU A 233 5.16 22.24 -1.30
CA LEU A 233 6.24 21.26 -1.18
C LEU A 233 5.86 19.91 -1.80
N GLN A 234 4.60 19.48 -1.66
CA GLN A 234 4.11 18.23 -2.23
C GLN A 234 4.06 18.28 -3.76
N ARG A 235 3.50 19.35 -4.34
CA ARG A 235 3.52 19.60 -5.79
C ARG A 235 4.95 19.61 -6.35
N ARG A 236 5.86 20.20 -5.58
CA ARG A 236 7.28 20.25 -5.92
C ARG A 236 7.95 18.88 -5.87
N ALA A 237 7.67 18.08 -4.84
CA ALA A 237 8.16 16.71 -4.74
C ALA A 237 7.66 15.84 -5.91
N PHE A 238 6.38 15.94 -6.28
CA PHE A 238 5.84 15.24 -7.45
C PHE A 238 6.51 15.72 -8.76
N SER A 239 6.76 17.03 -8.86
CA SER A 239 7.47 17.60 -10.01
C SER A 239 8.93 17.11 -10.07
N MET A 240 9.60 16.86 -8.94
CA MET A 240 10.94 16.27 -8.91
C MET A 240 10.92 14.82 -9.43
N ILE A 241 9.93 14.01 -9.03
CA ILE A 241 9.71 12.66 -9.56
C ILE A 241 9.50 12.72 -11.08
N ARG A 242 8.59 13.57 -11.54
CA ARG A 242 8.30 13.77 -12.97
C ARG A 242 9.55 14.18 -13.73
N ASN A 243 10.24 15.23 -13.28
CA ASN A 243 11.42 15.77 -13.95
C ASN A 243 12.55 14.75 -14.05
N TYR A 244 12.80 14.00 -12.97
CA TYR A 244 13.79 12.93 -12.98
C TYR A 244 13.43 11.84 -13.99
N THR A 245 12.18 11.38 -13.96
CA THR A 245 11.65 10.34 -14.85
C THR A 245 11.78 10.75 -16.32
N ILE A 246 11.28 11.94 -16.66
CA ILE A 246 11.35 12.51 -18.00
C ILE A 246 12.80 12.69 -18.46
N THR A 247 13.67 13.22 -17.58
CA THR A 247 15.08 13.42 -17.90
C THR A 247 15.78 12.09 -18.17
N LEU A 248 15.51 11.07 -17.34
CA LEU A 248 16.10 9.75 -17.53
C LEU A 248 15.64 9.12 -18.85
N ILE A 249 14.33 9.08 -19.10
CA ILE A 249 13.76 8.54 -20.35
C ILE A 249 14.34 9.24 -21.59
N ARG A 250 14.39 10.58 -21.59
CA ARG A 250 14.98 11.35 -22.69
C ARG A 250 16.47 11.06 -22.84
N SER A 251 17.23 11.02 -21.74
CA SER A 251 18.66 10.74 -21.78
C SER A 251 18.97 9.36 -22.36
N THR A 252 18.24 8.32 -21.93
CA THR A 252 18.38 6.95 -22.44
C THR A 252 18.00 6.88 -23.92
N THR A 253 16.95 7.58 -24.34
CA THR A 253 16.57 7.67 -25.76
C THR A 253 17.71 8.26 -26.59
N THR A 254 18.31 9.36 -26.15
CA THR A 254 19.43 9.98 -26.87
C THR A 254 20.69 9.12 -26.88
N GLN A 255 20.93 8.34 -25.83
CA GLN A 255 22.04 7.39 -25.77
C GLN A 255 21.85 6.25 -26.77
N VAL A 256 20.67 5.62 -26.77
CA VAL A 256 20.33 4.55 -27.71
C VAL A 256 20.39 5.05 -29.17
N LEU A 257 19.82 6.23 -29.46
CA LEU A 257 19.92 6.82 -30.81
C LEU A 257 21.36 7.10 -31.25
N LYS A 258 22.26 7.48 -30.33
CA LYS A 258 23.68 7.66 -30.65
C LYS A 258 24.37 6.33 -30.91
N GLU A 259 24.12 5.31 -30.09
CA GLU A 259 24.67 3.96 -30.24
C GLU A 259 24.23 3.34 -31.58
N ILE A 260 22.94 3.46 -31.94
CA ILE A 260 22.41 2.99 -33.23
C ILE A 260 23.07 3.73 -34.40
N ARG A 261 23.25 5.05 -34.30
CA ARG A 261 23.91 5.84 -35.36
C ARG A 261 25.39 5.50 -35.52
N SER A 262 26.10 5.15 -34.45
CA SER A 262 27.49 4.72 -34.55
C SER A 262 27.63 3.35 -35.21
N GLU A 263 26.68 2.43 -35.00
CA GLU A 263 26.73 1.08 -35.57
C GLU A 263 26.17 1.01 -36.99
N GLY A 264 25.21 1.87 -37.34
CA GLY A 264 24.62 1.95 -38.69
C GLY A 264 25.59 2.36 -39.80
N ILE A 265 26.84 2.73 -39.48
CA ILE A 265 27.90 3.01 -40.45
C ILE A 265 28.60 1.72 -40.90
N GLU A 266 28.48 0.61 -40.15
CA GLU A 266 29.30 -0.60 -40.38
C GLU A 266 28.52 -1.85 -40.84
N SER A 267 27.20 -1.93 -40.64
CA SER A 267 26.42 -3.14 -40.97
C SER A 267 25.25 -2.89 -41.94
N ASN A 268 25.45 -3.22 -43.23
CA ASN A 268 24.41 -3.28 -44.27
C ASN A 268 23.59 -4.60 -44.22
N ASP A 269 23.54 -5.28 -43.07
CA ASP A 269 22.96 -6.62 -42.97
C ASP A 269 21.45 -6.55 -42.69
N VAL A 270 20.64 -6.79 -43.73
CA VAL A 270 19.17 -6.70 -43.71
C VAL A 270 18.54 -7.69 -42.71
N GLY A 271 19.24 -8.77 -42.38
CA GLY A 271 18.80 -9.79 -41.43
C GLY A 271 18.77 -9.34 -39.96
N ASN A 272 19.40 -8.22 -39.61
CA ASN A 272 19.50 -7.72 -38.23
C ASN A 272 18.63 -6.48 -37.94
N ILE A 273 17.73 -6.12 -38.86
CA ILE A 273 16.85 -4.93 -38.74
C ILE A 273 15.63 -5.20 -37.84
N GLY A 274 15.23 -6.46 -37.69
CA GLY A 274 14.06 -6.85 -36.92
C GLY A 274 14.24 -6.60 -35.42
N LEU A 275 13.26 -5.94 -34.80
CA LEU A 275 13.20 -5.77 -33.34
C LEU A 275 12.88 -7.10 -32.65
N SER A 276 13.61 -7.37 -31.57
CA SER A 276 13.41 -8.53 -30.68
C SER A 276 13.51 -8.06 -29.23
N ASP A 277 13.07 -8.88 -28.27
CA ASP A 277 13.17 -8.54 -26.83
C ASP A 277 14.63 -8.30 -26.39
N ALA A 278 15.59 -8.93 -27.09
CA ALA A 278 17.01 -8.75 -26.86
C ALA A 278 17.61 -7.49 -27.53
N SER A 279 16.83 -6.72 -28.27
CA SER A 279 17.35 -5.54 -28.98
C SER A 279 17.74 -4.44 -28.00
N LYS A 280 18.71 -3.62 -28.38
CA LYS A 280 19.29 -2.58 -27.51
C LYS A 280 18.24 -1.55 -27.10
N GLU A 281 17.28 -1.29 -27.97
CA GLU A 281 16.13 -0.41 -27.78
C GLU A 281 15.30 -0.84 -26.57
N TYR A 282 15.10 -2.14 -26.35
CA TYR A 282 14.35 -2.66 -25.20
C TYR A 282 15.23 -2.88 -23.98
N LEU A 283 16.41 -3.50 -24.15
CA LEU A 283 17.28 -3.87 -23.03
C LEU A 283 17.72 -2.65 -22.21
N ARG A 284 18.12 -1.55 -22.86
CA ARG A 284 18.53 -0.32 -22.16
C ARG A 284 17.38 0.26 -21.33
N PHE A 285 16.15 0.27 -21.85
CA PHE A 285 14.98 0.72 -21.10
C PHE A 285 14.64 -0.20 -19.93
N ARG A 286 14.79 -1.51 -20.09
CA ARG A 286 14.60 -2.47 -18.98
C ARG A 286 15.62 -2.27 -17.86
N THR A 287 16.85 -1.87 -18.16
CA THR A 287 17.87 -1.60 -17.12
C THR A 287 17.60 -0.34 -16.30
N ILE A 288 17.01 0.70 -16.88
CA ILE A 288 16.70 1.95 -16.16
C ILE A 288 15.39 1.87 -15.38
N ALA A 289 14.47 0.99 -15.80
CA ALA A 289 13.13 0.88 -15.27
C ALA A 289 13.07 0.68 -13.74
N PRO A 290 13.87 -0.18 -13.08
CA PRO A 290 13.82 -0.36 -11.62
C PRO A 290 13.99 0.94 -10.82
N ARG A 291 14.78 1.89 -11.35
CA ARG A 291 15.08 3.17 -10.68
C ARG A 291 13.91 4.13 -10.71
N VAL A 292 13.06 4.02 -11.71
CA VAL A 292 11.90 4.89 -11.95
C VAL A 292 10.63 4.23 -11.45
N LYS A 293 10.55 2.90 -11.52
CA LYS A 293 9.37 2.11 -11.16
C LYS A 293 8.90 2.38 -9.74
N SER A 294 9.80 2.45 -8.76
CA SER A 294 9.43 2.78 -7.37
C SER A 294 8.85 4.19 -7.24
N LEU A 295 9.40 5.17 -7.96
CA LEU A 295 8.94 6.56 -7.93
C LEU A 295 7.60 6.74 -8.66
N ILE A 296 7.41 6.07 -9.79
CA ILE A 296 6.12 6.03 -10.51
C ILE A 296 5.08 5.29 -9.66
N ALA A 297 5.46 4.22 -8.95
CA ALA A 297 4.57 3.51 -8.04
C ALA A 297 4.00 4.47 -6.99
N GLU A 298 4.86 5.23 -6.34
CA GLU A 298 4.47 6.24 -5.35
C GLU A 298 3.58 7.35 -5.93
N LEU A 299 3.88 7.81 -7.15
CA LEU A 299 3.04 8.80 -7.84
C LEU A 299 1.67 8.22 -8.23
N SER A 300 1.64 6.98 -8.74
CA SER A 300 0.44 6.27 -9.16
C SER A 300 -0.47 5.93 -7.97
N ALA A 301 0.10 5.55 -6.81
CA ALA A 301 -0.65 5.31 -5.58
C ALA A 301 -1.40 6.56 -5.13
N ARG A 302 -0.76 7.74 -5.24
CA ARG A 302 -1.37 9.05 -4.92
C ARG A 302 -2.42 9.49 -5.95
N ALA A 303 -2.23 9.12 -7.21
CA ALA A 303 -3.21 9.34 -8.27
C ALA A 303 -4.45 8.44 -8.13
N GLN A 304 -4.26 7.21 -7.65
CA GLN A 304 -5.30 6.18 -7.49
C GLN A 304 -5.95 6.13 -6.10
N ALA A 305 -5.44 6.87 -5.11
CA ALA A 305 -5.97 6.89 -3.75
C ALA A 305 -7.51 6.98 -3.75
N ASN A 306 -8.15 5.86 -3.41
CA ASN A 306 -9.57 5.61 -3.65
C ASN A 306 -10.43 6.50 -2.75
N VAL A 307 -11.05 7.51 -3.36
CA VAL A 307 -11.98 8.43 -2.70
C VAL A 307 -13.32 7.73 -2.37
N SER A 308 -13.65 6.60 -3.01
CA SER A 308 -14.94 5.91 -2.87
C SER A 308 -15.18 5.25 -1.51
N LYS A 309 -14.14 4.77 -0.81
CA LYS A 309 -14.28 4.29 0.57
C LYS A 309 -14.60 5.45 1.52
N ASN A 310 -13.89 6.56 1.39
CA ASN A 310 -14.09 7.74 2.25
C ASN A 310 -15.41 8.48 1.94
N ILE A 311 -15.83 8.57 0.67
CA ILE A 311 -17.08 9.22 0.29
C ILE A 311 -18.30 8.42 0.74
N ARG A 312 -18.30 7.08 0.65
CA ARG A 312 -19.46 6.29 1.08
C ARG A 312 -19.69 6.39 2.60
N ASP A 313 -18.61 6.50 3.38
CA ASP A 313 -18.68 6.72 4.82
C ASP A 313 -19.12 8.16 5.19
N ILE A 314 -18.93 9.12 4.29
CA ILE A 314 -19.29 10.55 4.49
C ILE A 314 -20.67 10.92 3.89
N VAL A 315 -21.10 10.28 2.80
CA VAL A 315 -22.30 10.64 2.00
C VAL A 315 -23.63 10.22 2.64
N GLY A 316 -23.62 9.64 3.84
CA GLY A 316 -24.85 9.41 4.61
C GLY A 316 -25.65 10.69 4.95
N ARG A 317 -25.09 11.89 4.78
CA ARG A 317 -25.82 13.17 4.98
C ARG A 317 -25.41 14.21 3.94
N ALA A 318 -26.27 14.42 2.95
CA ALA A 318 -26.13 15.50 1.99
C ALA A 318 -26.57 16.83 2.65
N ASP A 319 -25.62 17.73 2.92
CA ASP A 319 -25.83 19.17 3.18
C ASP A 319 -24.49 19.90 3.07
N ALA A 320 -24.43 21.03 2.33
CA ALA A 320 -23.40 22.10 2.23
C ALA A 320 -21.88 21.74 2.12
N SER A 321 -21.52 20.49 2.39
CA SER A 321 -20.19 19.89 2.43
C SER A 321 -19.74 19.40 1.05
N ALA A 322 -20.66 19.21 0.12
CA ALA A 322 -20.38 18.87 -1.28
C ALA A 322 -19.53 19.96 -1.98
N LEU A 323 -19.72 21.24 -1.62
CA LEU A 323 -18.89 22.34 -2.12
C LEU A 323 -17.50 22.41 -1.45
N ARG A 324 -17.38 21.98 -0.18
CA ARG A 324 -16.08 21.84 0.50
C ARG A 324 -15.27 20.65 -0.02
N LEU A 325 -15.90 19.61 -0.54
CA LEU A 325 -15.22 18.49 -1.19
C LEU A 325 -14.53 18.92 -2.51
N LEU A 326 -15.14 19.82 -3.28
CA LEU A 326 -14.48 20.40 -4.47
C LEU A 326 -13.27 21.28 -4.11
N ASN A 327 -13.24 21.86 -2.91
CA ASN A 327 -12.13 22.67 -2.40
C ASN A 327 -11.20 21.88 -1.46
N ASN A 328 -11.34 20.55 -1.39
CA ASN A 328 -10.54 19.74 -0.49
C ASN A 328 -9.14 19.52 -1.11
N PRO A 329 -8.06 19.87 -0.38
CA PRO A 329 -6.68 19.81 -0.87
C PRO A 329 -6.24 18.43 -1.34
N LEU A 330 -6.90 17.36 -0.88
CA LEU A 330 -6.68 15.99 -1.34
C LEU A 330 -7.10 15.77 -2.81
N PHE A 331 -8.16 16.46 -3.28
CA PHE A 331 -8.55 16.40 -4.69
C PHE A 331 -7.55 17.18 -5.56
N SER A 332 -6.98 18.28 -5.05
CA SER A 332 -5.93 19.04 -5.74
C SER A 332 -4.63 18.24 -5.84
N SER A 333 -4.22 17.56 -4.77
CA SER A 333 -3.02 16.71 -4.78
C SER A 333 -3.18 15.52 -5.75
N ARG A 334 -4.36 14.86 -5.74
CA ARG A 334 -4.68 13.77 -6.66
C ARG A 334 -4.71 14.22 -8.11
N SER A 335 -5.36 15.34 -8.42
CA SER A 335 -5.46 15.84 -9.79
C SER A 335 -4.10 16.25 -10.34
N VAL A 336 -3.24 16.85 -9.52
CA VAL A 336 -1.85 17.15 -9.87
C VAL A 336 -1.06 15.85 -10.11
N ALA A 337 -1.16 14.86 -9.21
CA ALA A 337 -0.48 13.58 -9.40
C ALA A 337 -0.92 12.85 -10.68
N MET A 338 -2.22 12.85 -11.00
CA MET A 338 -2.78 12.31 -12.24
C MET A 338 -2.23 13.05 -13.47
N SER A 339 -2.19 14.39 -13.46
CA SER A 339 -1.65 15.19 -14.56
C SER A 339 -0.17 14.90 -14.79
N LEU A 340 0.63 14.90 -13.74
CA LEU A 340 2.07 14.64 -13.82
C LEU A 340 2.38 13.21 -14.26
N LEU A 341 1.53 12.23 -13.88
CA LEU A 341 1.63 10.86 -14.35
C LEU A 341 1.32 10.76 -15.85
N SER A 342 0.25 11.41 -16.33
CA SER A 342 -0.08 11.51 -17.76
C SER A 342 1.07 12.12 -18.57
N GLU A 343 1.69 13.19 -18.05
CA GLU A 343 2.88 13.80 -18.68
C GLU A 343 4.05 12.80 -18.78
N CYS A 344 4.27 11.96 -17.77
CA CYS A 344 5.31 10.93 -17.82
C CYS A 344 5.00 9.85 -18.86
N GLU A 345 3.74 9.39 -18.91
CA GLU A 345 3.27 8.40 -19.88
C GLU A 345 3.39 8.93 -21.31
N GLU A 346 2.95 10.15 -21.58
CA GLU A 346 3.03 10.80 -22.88
C GLU A 346 4.48 10.95 -23.35
N VAL A 347 5.38 11.42 -22.48
CA VAL A 347 6.80 11.55 -22.84
C VAL A 347 7.44 10.19 -23.07
N PHE A 348 7.08 9.17 -22.29
CA PHE A 348 7.54 7.80 -22.51
C PHE A 348 7.13 7.30 -23.90
N ILE A 349 5.83 7.37 -24.21
CA ILE A 349 5.24 6.97 -25.50
C ILE A 349 5.91 7.75 -26.65
N GLU A 350 6.08 9.06 -26.51
CA GLU A 350 6.74 9.89 -27.51
C GLU A 350 8.19 9.45 -27.76
N GLN A 351 8.97 9.21 -26.69
CA GLN A 351 10.36 8.79 -26.82
C GLN A 351 10.49 7.37 -27.39
N ARG A 352 9.61 6.44 -26.99
CA ARG A 352 9.57 5.09 -27.56
C ARG A 352 9.20 5.11 -29.05
N ARG A 353 8.20 5.91 -29.42
CA ARG A 353 7.80 6.10 -30.82
C ARG A 353 8.98 6.55 -31.68
N ARG A 354 9.77 7.53 -31.21
CA ARG A 354 10.97 8.02 -31.93
C ARG A 354 12.04 6.95 -32.16
N LEU A 355 12.12 5.93 -31.30
CA LEU A 355 13.08 4.82 -31.43
C LEU A 355 12.56 3.73 -32.39
N ILE A 356 11.28 3.42 -32.29
CA ILE A 356 10.71 2.20 -32.88
C ILE A 356 10.13 2.44 -34.26
N GLU A 357 9.46 3.57 -34.45
CA GLU A 357 8.77 3.91 -35.69
C GLU A 357 9.71 3.82 -36.92
N PRO A 358 10.95 4.36 -36.89
CA PRO A 358 11.87 4.25 -38.03
C PRO A 358 12.32 2.82 -38.31
N VAL A 359 12.53 2.01 -37.26
CA VAL A 359 13.02 0.63 -37.39
C VAL A 359 11.93 -0.28 -37.93
N VAL A 360 10.70 -0.16 -37.40
CA VAL A 360 9.53 -0.90 -37.87
C VAL A 360 9.24 -0.57 -39.33
N LEU A 361 9.24 0.72 -39.68
CA LEU A 361 9.01 1.15 -41.05
C LEU A 361 10.10 0.62 -42.00
N ALA A 362 11.38 0.69 -41.62
CA ALA A 362 12.48 0.16 -42.43
C ALA A 362 12.36 -1.36 -42.62
N TYR A 363 12.00 -2.10 -41.57
CA TYR A 363 11.81 -3.54 -41.65
C TYR A 363 10.62 -3.92 -42.55
N ILE A 364 9.47 -3.26 -42.39
CA ILE A 364 8.29 -3.50 -43.23
C ILE A 364 8.60 -3.21 -44.70
N LYS A 365 9.32 -2.12 -45.00
CA LYS A 365 9.75 -1.84 -46.37
C LYS A 365 10.68 -2.92 -46.93
N SER A 366 11.64 -3.39 -46.14
CA SER A 366 12.51 -4.50 -46.55
C SER A 366 11.74 -5.80 -46.80
N LEU A 367 10.69 -6.08 -46.02
CA LEU A 367 9.78 -7.18 -46.26
C LEU A 367 8.95 -6.96 -47.53
N ALA A 368 8.52 -5.72 -47.77
CA ALA A 368 7.73 -5.36 -48.93
C ALA A 368 8.54 -5.51 -50.24
N ASP A 369 9.85 -5.28 -50.19
CA ASP A 369 10.77 -5.47 -51.32
C ASP A 369 11.14 -6.94 -51.55
N SER A 370 11.20 -7.75 -50.48
CA SER A 370 11.65 -9.15 -50.55
C SER A 370 10.52 -10.18 -50.70
N GLN A 371 9.33 -9.90 -50.17
CA GLN A 371 8.21 -10.83 -50.10
C GLN A 371 7.08 -10.43 -51.07
N ASN A 372 6.33 -11.44 -51.52
CA ASN A 372 5.06 -11.22 -52.22
C ASN A 372 4.01 -10.64 -51.28
N MET A 373 2.93 -10.05 -51.82
CA MET A 373 1.84 -9.42 -51.07
C MET A 373 1.32 -10.27 -49.88
N ILE A 374 1.15 -11.58 -50.08
CA ILE A 374 0.67 -12.50 -49.04
C ILE A 374 1.75 -12.74 -47.97
N GLY A 375 3.02 -12.85 -48.38
CA GLY A 375 4.15 -12.95 -47.47
C GLY A 375 4.24 -11.72 -46.58
N LEU A 376 4.18 -10.52 -47.17
CA LEU A 376 4.13 -9.24 -46.45
C LEU A 376 2.95 -9.17 -45.47
N ALA A 377 1.76 -9.62 -45.87
CA ALA A 377 0.60 -9.63 -44.98
C ALA A 377 0.80 -10.53 -43.75
N ARG A 378 1.33 -11.75 -43.93
CA ARG A 378 1.60 -12.67 -42.82
C ARG A 378 2.76 -12.22 -41.95
N THR A 379 3.95 -12.10 -42.54
CA THR A 379 5.17 -11.83 -41.77
C THR A 379 5.18 -10.40 -41.24
N GLY A 380 4.64 -9.44 -41.99
CA GLY A 380 4.49 -8.05 -41.56
C GLY A 380 3.52 -7.92 -40.39
N ALA A 381 2.33 -8.52 -40.47
CA ALA A 381 1.36 -8.48 -39.37
C ALA A 381 1.90 -9.17 -38.10
N LEU A 382 2.49 -10.36 -38.24
CA LEU A 382 3.09 -11.09 -37.10
C LEU A 382 4.21 -10.30 -36.43
N TYR A 383 5.08 -9.67 -37.22
CA TYR A 383 6.16 -8.83 -36.72
C TYR A 383 5.63 -7.61 -35.97
N VAL A 384 4.71 -6.86 -36.56
CA VAL A 384 4.16 -5.65 -35.89
C VAL A 384 3.40 -6.03 -34.63
N LEU A 385 2.62 -7.10 -34.65
CA LEU A 385 1.98 -7.61 -33.44
C LEU A 385 2.99 -7.96 -32.34
N GLN A 386 4.12 -8.58 -32.69
CA GLN A 386 5.18 -8.89 -31.73
C GLN A 386 5.79 -7.60 -31.15
N VAL A 387 6.03 -6.60 -31.99
CA VAL A 387 6.49 -5.28 -31.52
C VAL A 387 5.46 -4.63 -30.61
N CYS A 388 4.16 -4.73 -30.92
CA CYS A 388 3.09 -4.21 -30.07
C CYS A 388 3.03 -4.91 -28.71
N GLU A 389 3.29 -6.22 -28.63
CA GLU A 389 3.41 -6.95 -27.36
C GLU A 389 4.64 -6.51 -26.55
N LEU A 390 5.79 -6.35 -27.22
CA LEU A 390 7.00 -5.87 -26.57
C LEU A 390 6.80 -4.46 -25.99
N GLU A 391 6.21 -3.54 -26.76
CA GLU A 391 5.93 -2.17 -26.30
C GLU A 391 4.91 -2.15 -25.16
N ARG A 392 3.86 -2.96 -25.25
CA ARG A 392 2.91 -3.10 -24.15
C ARG A 392 3.59 -3.62 -22.88
N SER A 393 4.38 -4.69 -22.98
CA SER A 393 5.05 -5.30 -21.84
C SER A 393 6.05 -4.32 -21.18
N LEU A 394 6.75 -3.53 -21.99
CA LEU A 394 7.67 -2.52 -21.50
C LEU A 394 6.90 -1.38 -20.81
N PHE A 395 5.82 -0.88 -21.42
CA PHE A 395 4.97 0.14 -20.81
C PHE A 395 4.40 -0.35 -19.47
N GLU A 396 3.90 -1.59 -19.44
CA GLU A 396 3.40 -2.23 -18.23
C GLU A 396 4.46 -2.30 -17.13
N TYR A 397 5.70 -2.63 -17.51
CA TYR A 397 6.81 -2.71 -16.56
C TYR A 397 7.14 -1.37 -15.87
N PHE A 398 6.90 -0.24 -16.54
CA PHE A 398 7.09 1.11 -15.99
C PHE A 398 5.88 1.64 -15.20
N PHE A 399 4.66 1.51 -15.74
CA PHE A 399 3.48 2.22 -15.25
C PHE A 399 2.38 1.34 -14.64
N LEU A 400 2.28 0.07 -15.06
CA LEU A 400 1.23 -0.82 -14.59
C LEU A 400 1.78 -1.77 -13.53
N LEU A 401 1.69 -1.33 -12.28
CA LEU A 401 1.70 -2.26 -11.16
C LEU A 401 0.40 -3.05 -11.22
N LYS A 402 0.43 -4.25 -11.79
CA LYS A 402 -0.52 -5.29 -11.34
C LYS A 402 -0.43 -5.29 -9.82
N SER A 403 -1.52 -4.94 -9.15
CA SER A 403 -1.59 -4.95 -7.70
C SER A 403 -1.34 -6.38 -7.23
N GLU A 404 -0.10 -6.71 -6.88
CA GLU A 404 0.25 -7.98 -6.24
C GLU A 404 -0.35 -8.12 -4.82
N SER A 405 -1.21 -7.18 -4.38
CA SER A 405 -1.88 -7.23 -3.09
C SER A 405 -3.40 -7.46 -3.15
N LEU A 406 -3.96 -7.95 -4.26
CA LEU A 406 -5.39 -8.28 -4.32
C LEU A 406 -5.74 -9.54 -5.15
N SER A 407 -4.89 -10.57 -5.15
CA SER A 407 -5.22 -11.90 -5.70
C SER A 407 -5.44 -12.98 -4.62
N GLY A 408 -5.52 -12.58 -3.35
CA GLY A 408 -5.99 -13.45 -2.28
C GLY A 408 -7.49 -13.25 -2.06
N TRP A 409 -8.28 -14.26 -2.42
CA TRP A 409 -9.69 -14.50 -2.06
C TRP A 409 -10.71 -14.05 -3.11
N SER A 410 -10.99 -14.94 -4.07
CA SER A 410 -12.35 -15.47 -4.27
C SER A 410 -12.32 -16.60 -5.32
N SER A 411 -12.38 -17.85 -4.81
CA SER A 411 -12.89 -19.01 -5.55
C SER A 411 -14.28 -19.33 -5.01
N GLU A 412 -15.13 -19.77 -5.94
CA GLU A 412 -16.49 -20.32 -5.79
C GLU A 412 -17.54 -19.51 -5.01
N SER A 413 -18.59 -19.04 -5.69
CA SER A 413 -19.80 -19.87 -5.89
C SER A 413 -20.97 -19.08 -6.50
N SER A 414 -21.80 -19.86 -7.21
CA SER A 414 -23.19 -19.63 -7.58
C SER A 414 -23.49 -18.85 -8.87
N ALA A 415 -23.97 -19.65 -9.83
CA ALA A 415 -24.66 -19.23 -11.03
C ALA A 415 -25.94 -18.44 -10.68
N GLU A 416 -26.11 -17.28 -11.30
CA GLU A 416 -27.40 -16.89 -11.84
C GLU A 416 -27.21 -15.87 -12.97
N SER A 417 -27.82 -16.19 -14.09
CA SER A 417 -27.79 -15.49 -15.37
C SER A 417 -28.36 -14.07 -15.27
N THR A 418 -27.53 -13.07 -15.55
CA THR A 418 -27.98 -11.79 -16.11
C THR A 418 -26.88 -11.27 -17.01
N GLU A 419 -27.18 -11.17 -18.30
CA GLU A 419 -26.35 -10.53 -19.31
C GLU A 419 -26.13 -9.06 -18.93
N VAL A 420 -25.02 -8.81 -18.25
CA VAL A 420 -24.41 -7.49 -18.18
C VAL A 420 -23.09 -7.63 -18.90
N VAL A 421 -23.00 -6.94 -20.03
CA VAL A 421 -21.82 -6.80 -20.89
C VAL A 421 -20.55 -6.87 -20.06
N ALA A 422 -19.69 -7.83 -20.39
CA ALA A 422 -18.33 -7.93 -19.88
C ALA A 422 -17.54 -6.69 -20.34
N GLU A 423 -17.75 -5.55 -19.69
CA GLU A 423 -16.80 -4.45 -19.65
C GLU A 423 -15.65 -4.89 -18.74
N SER A 424 -14.81 -5.76 -19.31
CA SER A 424 -13.61 -6.28 -18.68
C SER A 424 -12.64 -5.12 -18.40
N SER A 425 -12.18 -5.09 -17.16
CA SER A 425 -11.02 -4.46 -16.49
C SER A 425 -9.80 -3.96 -17.28
N ASP A 426 -9.76 -4.05 -18.60
CA ASP A 426 -8.64 -3.75 -19.49
C ASP A 426 -8.69 -2.36 -20.15
N GLN A 427 -9.81 -1.63 -20.05
CA GLN A 427 -10.03 -0.33 -20.74
C GLN A 427 -9.27 0.87 -20.17
N LYS A 428 -8.36 0.68 -19.22
CA LYS A 428 -7.52 1.74 -18.66
C LYS A 428 -6.03 1.57 -18.93
N THR A 429 -5.65 0.83 -19.98
CA THR A 429 -4.35 1.09 -20.61
C THR A 429 -4.44 2.45 -21.31
N SER A 430 -3.52 3.36 -20.97
CA SER A 430 -3.54 4.77 -21.40
C SER A 430 -3.93 4.88 -22.87
N SER A 431 -5.02 5.59 -23.18
CA SER A 431 -5.53 5.80 -24.55
C SER A 431 -4.41 6.17 -25.54
N ALA A 432 -3.41 6.93 -25.07
CA ALA A 432 -2.22 7.29 -25.82
C ALA A 432 -1.37 6.07 -26.30
N LEU A 433 -1.20 5.02 -25.48
CA LEU A 433 -0.47 3.82 -25.86
C LEU A 433 -1.20 3.10 -26.99
N PHE A 434 -2.52 2.92 -26.87
CA PHE A 434 -3.33 2.28 -27.90
C PHE A 434 -3.24 3.02 -29.24
N VAL A 435 -3.27 4.35 -29.21
CA VAL A 435 -3.08 5.20 -30.40
C VAL A 435 -1.70 4.99 -31.03
N GLN A 436 -0.63 4.89 -30.23
CA GLN A 436 0.72 4.60 -30.73
C GLN A 436 0.79 3.21 -31.37
N LEU A 437 0.27 2.18 -30.70
CA LEU A 437 0.27 0.79 -31.22
C LEU A 437 -0.48 0.70 -32.54
N ARG A 438 -1.63 1.36 -32.65
CA ARG A 438 -2.40 1.46 -33.90
C ARG A 438 -1.60 2.17 -35.00
N GLY A 439 -0.85 3.21 -34.65
CA GLY A 439 0.06 3.89 -35.60
C GLY A 439 1.12 2.95 -36.17
N LEU A 440 1.67 2.03 -35.38
CA LEU A 440 2.61 1.02 -35.88
C LEU A 440 1.95 0.01 -36.83
N CYS A 441 0.69 -0.35 -36.55
CA CYS A 441 -0.10 -1.27 -37.38
C CYS A 441 -0.44 -0.69 -38.75
N GLU A 442 -0.60 0.63 -38.87
CA GLU A 442 -0.92 1.29 -40.14
C GLU A 442 0.20 1.10 -41.18
N PHE A 443 1.45 0.91 -40.77
CA PHE A 443 2.57 0.71 -41.72
C PHE A 443 2.40 -0.53 -42.60
N VAL A 444 1.83 -1.61 -42.06
CA VAL A 444 1.56 -2.82 -42.85
C VAL A 444 0.47 -2.54 -43.88
N TYR A 445 -0.57 -1.82 -43.49
CA TYR A 445 -1.65 -1.42 -44.38
C TYR A 445 -1.16 -0.48 -45.50
N GLU A 446 -0.37 0.55 -45.17
CA GLU A 446 0.15 1.51 -46.16
C GLU A 446 1.03 0.83 -47.23
N GLU A 447 1.78 -0.22 -46.88
CA GLU A 447 2.60 -0.97 -47.84
C GLU A 447 1.80 -2.05 -48.62
N LEU A 448 0.75 -2.61 -48.03
CA LEU A 448 -0.13 -3.57 -48.69
C LEU A 448 -1.09 -2.91 -49.69
N ARG A 449 -1.62 -1.73 -49.35
CA ARG A 449 -2.64 -1.02 -50.14
C ARG A 449 -2.26 -0.83 -51.61
N PRO A 450 -1.10 -0.25 -51.98
CA PRO A 450 -0.74 -0.06 -53.38
C PRO A 450 -0.60 -1.40 -54.12
N ARG A 451 -0.14 -2.46 -53.44
CA ARG A 451 -0.01 -3.81 -54.02
C ARG A 451 -1.38 -4.43 -54.29
N ILE A 452 -2.33 -4.28 -53.36
CA ILE A 452 -3.72 -4.72 -53.54
C ILE A 452 -4.34 -4.03 -54.76
N LEU A 453 -4.22 -2.70 -54.86
CA LEU A 453 -4.82 -1.93 -55.95
C LEU A 453 -4.24 -2.29 -57.33
N GLN A 454 -2.95 -2.64 -57.40
CA GLN A 454 -2.28 -3.03 -58.64
C GLN A 454 -2.52 -4.48 -59.03
N GLU A 455 -2.85 -5.36 -58.09
CA GLU A 455 -3.01 -6.79 -58.35
C GLU A 455 -4.15 -7.05 -59.34
N THR A 456 -3.90 -7.95 -60.29
CA THR A 456 -4.84 -8.31 -61.36
C THR A 456 -5.39 -9.72 -61.21
N ASP A 457 -4.72 -10.57 -60.43
CA ASP A 457 -5.04 -11.96 -60.22
C ASP A 457 -6.10 -12.13 -59.12
N VAL A 458 -7.23 -12.71 -59.50
CA VAL A 458 -8.39 -12.97 -58.62
C VAL A 458 -8.04 -14.00 -57.55
N ASP A 459 -7.24 -15.02 -57.88
CA ASP A 459 -6.88 -16.09 -56.95
C ASP A 459 -6.00 -15.54 -55.80
N LYS A 460 -5.04 -14.66 -56.12
CA LYS A 460 -4.17 -14.02 -55.10
C LYS A 460 -4.94 -13.09 -54.18
N LEU A 461 -5.88 -12.31 -54.72
CA LEU A 461 -6.72 -11.41 -53.93
C LEU A 461 -7.66 -12.20 -53.00
N ALA A 462 -8.29 -13.26 -53.50
CA ALA A 462 -9.13 -14.15 -52.70
C ALA A 462 -8.32 -14.80 -51.56
N TYR A 463 -7.13 -15.31 -51.88
CA TYR A 463 -6.24 -15.91 -50.88
C TYR A 463 -5.74 -14.89 -49.85
N LEU A 464 -5.43 -13.65 -50.26
CA LEU A 464 -5.09 -12.58 -49.30
C LEU A 464 -6.23 -12.32 -48.31
N VAL A 465 -7.47 -12.22 -48.79
CA VAL A 465 -8.65 -12.04 -47.92
C VAL A 465 -8.80 -13.21 -46.94
N GLU A 466 -8.62 -14.44 -47.42
CA GLU A 466 -8.69 -15.63 -46.57
C GLU A 466 -7.59 -15.64 -45.50
N VAL A 467 -6.35 -15.33 -45.87
CA VAL A 467 -5.21 -15.24 -44.93
C VAL A 467 -5.47 -14.17 -43.87
N LEU A 468 -5.91 -12.98 -44.25
CA LEU A 468 -6.20 -11.91 -43.30
C LEU A 468 -7.36 -12.26 -42.37
N LYS A 469 -8.41 -12.93 -42.86
CA LYS A 469 -9.56 -13.36 -42.03
C LYS A 469 -9.20 -14.51 -41.09
N MET A 470 -8.56 -15.56 -41.61
CA MET A 470 -8.38 -16.81 -40.88
C MET A 470 -7.13 -16.81 -39.99
N GLU A 471 -6.01 -16.27 -40.47
CA GLU A 471 -4.76 -16.30 -39.72
C GLU A 471 -4.61 -15.04 -38.85
N VAL A 472 -4.87 -13.86 -39.41
CA VAL A 472 -4.62 -12.62 -38.67
C VAL A 472 -5.80 -12.29 -37.75
N LEU A 473 -7.01 -12.19 -38.30
CA LEU A 473 -8.18 -11.71 -37.56
C LEU A 473 -8.75 -12.76 -36.60
N ALA A 474 -8.89 -14.01 -37.02
CA ALA A 474 -9.48 -15.06 -36.20
C ALA A 474 -8.48 -15.70 -35.21
N ASP A 475 -7.18 -15.71 -35.50
CA ASP A 475 -6.19 -16.44 -34.69
C ASP A 475 -5.22 -15.50 -33.95
N GLU A 476 -4.48 -14.65 -34.67
CA GLU A 476 -3.46 -13.80 -34.04
C GLU A 476 -4.03 -12.66 -33.18
N ILE A 477 -5.09 -11.96 -33.62
CA ILE A 477 -5.66 -10.83 -32.89
C ILE A 477 -6.23 -11.24 -31.52
N PRO A 478 -7.10 -12.26 -31.41
CA PRO A 478 -7.67 -12.66 -30.12
C PRO A 478 -6.60 -13.19 -29.15
N ARG A 479 -5.57 -13.88 -29.68
CA ARG A 479 -4.48 -14.44 -28.86
C ARG A 479 -3.69 -13.37 -28.12
N ARG A 480 -3.56 -12.17 -28.69
CA ARG A 480 -2.69 -11.09 -28.18
C ARG A 480 -3.44 -9.97 -27.45
N GLY A 481 -4.76 -10.12 -27.25
CA GLY A 481 -5.60 -9.19 -26.50
C GLY A 481 -5.53 -7.75 -27.03
N LEU A 482 -5.29 -6.78 -26.15
CA LEU A 482 -5.23 -5.34 -26.48
C LEU A 482 -4.20 -5.00 -27.57
N SER A 483 -3.05 -5.69 -27.63
CA SER A 483 -2.06 -5.46 -28.70
C SER A 483 -2.59 -5.94 -30.06
N GLY A 484 -3.38 -7.01 -30.08
CA GLY A 484 -4.10 -7.48 -31.27
C GLY A 484 -5.22 -6.53 -31.68
N GLU A 485 -5.98 -6.02 -30.71
CA GLU A 485 -7.08 -5.08 -30.94
C GLU A 485 -6.60 -3.80 -31.63
N ALA A 486 -5.39 -3.31 -31.32
CA ALA A 486 -4.79 -2.16 -32.00
C ALA A 486 -4.61 -2.37 -33.52
N MET A 487 -4.39 -3.61 -33.96
CA MET A 487 -4.21 -3.98 -35.37
C MET A 487 -5.53 -4.26 -36.09
N SER A 488 -6.60 -4.55 -35.36
CA SER A 488 -7.90 -4.96 -35.92
C SER A 488 -8.37 -4.03 -37.04
N LEU A 489 -8.33 -2.71 -36.81
CA LEU A 489 -8.79 -1.76 -37.81
C LEU A 489 -7.96 -1.78 -39.09
N ALA A 490 -6.63 -1.86 -38.98
CA ALA A 490 -5.75 -1.91 -40.15
C ALA A 490 -6.07 -3.16 -40.99
N VAL A 491 -6.33 -4.29 -40.33
CA VAL A 491 -6.72 -5.54 -41.00
C VAL A 491 -8.10 -5.44 -41.63
N TYR A 492 -9.11 -4.90 -40.93
CA TYR A 492 -10.45 -4.69 -41.50
C TYR A 492 -10.41 -3.80 -42.75
N ARG A 493 -9.64 -2.71 -42.72
CA ARG A 493 -9.44 -1.83 -43.88
C ARG A 493 -8.76 -2.55 -45.03
N THR A 494 -7.71 -3.33 -44.73
CA THR A 494 -7.00 -4.12 -45.74
C THR A 494 -7.91 -5.16 -46.38
N ILE A 495 -8.76 -5.84 -45.59
CA ILE A 495 -9.74 -6.81 -46.08
C ILE A 495 -10.77 -6.11 -46.98
N ALA A 496 -11.28 -4.95 -46.57
CA ALA A 496 -12.26 -4.20 -47.35
C ALA A 496 -11.70 -3.77 -48.73
N ASP A 497 -10.50 -3.17 -48.77
CA ASP A 497 -9.84 -2.77 -50.02
C ASP A 497 -9.55 -4.00 -50.91
N ALA A 498 -9.14 -5.13 -50.32
CA ALA A 498 -8.92 -6.38 -51.05
C ALA A 498 -10.22 -7.00 -51.60
N GLN A 499 -11.31 -6.95 -50.84
CA GLN A 499 -12.63 -7.41 -51.27
C GLN A 499 -13.19 -6.53 -52.40
N GLU A 500 -13.11 -5.21 -52.29
CA GLU A 500 -13.56 -4.29 -53.34
C GLU A 500 -12.79 -4.53 -54.65
N ARG A 501 -11.46 -4.67 -54.53
CA ARG A 501 -10.62 -5.02 -55.68
C ARG A 501 -10.97 -6.38 -56.26
N LEU A 502 -11.20 -7.39 -55.42
CA LEU A 502 -11.58 -8.74 -55.83
C LEU A 502 -12.90 -8.73 -56.60
N ILE A 503 -13.91 -8.01 -56.10
CA ILE A 503 -15.23 -7.86 -56.75
C ILE A 503 -15.05 -7.24 -58.15
N TYR A 504 -14.33 -6.11 -58.24
CA TYR A 504 -14.07 -5.48 -59.53
C TYR A 504 -13.35 -6.43 -60.52
N ARG A 505 -12.33 -7.16 -60.06
CA ARG A 505 -11.62 -8.12 -60.91
C ARG A 505 -12.48 -9.31 -61.30
N ALA A 506 -13.37 -9.76 -60.42
CA ALA A 506 -14.35 -10.81 -60.72
C ALA A 506 -15.37 -10.38 -61.76
N GLU A 507 -15.88 -9.13 -61.70
CA GLU A 507 -16.80 -8.59 -62.71
C GLU A 507 -16.13 -8.46 -64.09
N VAL A 508 -14.87 -8.01 -64.13
CA VAL A 508 -14.07 -7.96 -65.36
C VAL A 508 -13.84 -9.38 -65.89
N TYR A 509 -13.48 -10.32 -65.02
CA TYR A 509 -13.32 -11.73 -65.39
C TYR A 509 -14.63 -12.33 -65.94
N LEU A 510 -15.77 -12.03 -65.31
CA LEU A 510 -17.09 -12.47 -65.75
C LEU A 510 -17.44 -11.92 -67.14
N ARG A 511 -17.14 -10.65 -67.38
CA ARG A 511 -17.33 -10.01 -68.69
C ARG A 511 -16.47 -10.66 -69.78
N ASP A 512 -15.19 -10.83 -69.52
CA ASP A 512 -14.23 -11.22 -70.54
C ASP A 512 -14.24 -12.73 -70.81
N GLN A 513 -14.32 -13.55 -69.75
CA GLN A 513 -14.13 -15.01 -69.83
C GLN A 513 -15.44 -15.80 -69.94
N ILE A 514 -16.58 -15.22 -69.56
CA ILE A 514 -17.88 -15.93 -69.57
C ILE A 514 -18.84 -15.27 -70.57
N LYS A 515 -19.14 -13.97 -70.41
CA LYS A 515 -20.03 -13.26 -71.35
C LYS A 515 -19.42 -13.11 -72.74
N GLY A 516 -18.15 -12.74 -72.80
CA GLY A 516 -17.38 -12.59 -74.05
C GLY A 516 -16.88 -13.90 -74.66
N PHE A 517 -17.19 -15.06 -74.06
CA PHE A 517 -16.63 -16.33 -74.49
C PHE A 517 -17.15 -16.75 -75.87
N THR A 518 -16.24 -16.87 -76.84
CA THR A 518 -16.53 -17.44 -78.15
C THR A 518 -16.09 -18.90 -78.20
N PRO A 519 -17.01 -19.87 -78.33
CA PRO A 519 -16.63 -21.29 -78.33
C PRO A 519 -15.79 -21.66 -79.55
N ASN A 520 -14.62 -22.28 -79.31
CA ASN A 520 -13.76 -22.83 -80.35
C ASN A 520 -14.32 -24.17 -80.89
N PRO A 521 -13.90 -24.61 -82.09
CA PRO A 521 -14.37 -25.88 -82.67
C PRO A 521 -14.12 -27.09 -81.76
N VAL A 522 -13.04 -27.07 -80.98
CA VAL A 522 -12.64 -28.08 -79.99
C VAL A 522 -13.56 -28.07 -78.76
N ASP A 523 -14.06 -26.90 -78.35
CA ASP A 523 -14.96 -26.76 -77.21
C ASP A 523 -16.37 -27.27 -77.54
N LEU A 524 -16.70 -27.45 -78.81
CA LEU A 524 -17.99 -27.93 -79.32
C LEU A 524 -17.97 -29.40 -79.77
N GLU A 525 -16.94 -30.18 -79.45
CA GLU A 525 -16.79 -31.62 -79.76
C GLU A 525 -17.72 -32.51 -78.89
N TYR A 526 -18.95 -32.09 -78.67
CA TYR A 526 -19.99 -32.89 -78.02
C TYR A 526 -20.84 -33.56 -79.09
N PRO A 527 -21.17 -34.87 -78.97
CA PRO A 527 -21.04 -35.73 -77.78
C PRO A 527 -19.73 -36.53 -77.68
N GLU A 528 -18.85 -36.49 -78.69
CA GLU A 528 -17.65 -37.34 -78.76
C GLU A 528 -16.77 -37.23 -77.51
N LEU A 529 -16.58 -36.03 -76.98
CA LEU A 529 -15.85 -35.78 -75.74
C LEU A 529 -16.38 -36.56 -74.53
N LEU A 530 -17.70 -36.69 -74.42
CA LEU A 530 -18.36 -37.44 -73.34
C LEU A 530 -18.21 -38.95 -73.54
N MET A 531 -18.06 -39.41 -74.79
CA MET A 531 -17.85 -40.82 -75.11
C MET A 531 -16.40 -41.26 -74.90
N TYR A 532 -15.43 -40.38 -75.22
CA TYR A 532 -14.01 -40.62 -74.96
C TYR A 532 -13.71 -40.70 -73.45
N SER A 533 -14.34 -39.85 -72.64
CA SER A 533 -14.17 -39.86 -71.18
C SER A 533 -14.82 -41.07 -70.47
N LYS A 534 -15.85 -41.70 -71.06
CA LYS A 534 -16.51 -42.91 -70.52
C LYS A 534 -15.88 -44.23 -70.99
N GLY A 535 -14.82 -44.20 -71.79
CA GLY A 535 -14.13 -45.40 -72.28
C GLY A 535 -14.89 -46.18 -73.36
N THR A 536 -15.92 -45.60 -73.98
CA THR A 536 -16.81 -46.29 -74.92
C THR A 536 -16.40 -46.19 -76.40
N PHE A 537 -15.32 -45.48 -76.74
CA PHE A 537 -14.85 -45.32 -78.12
C PHE A 537 -13.41 -45.84 -78.27
N LYS A 538 -13.23 -46.96 -78.97
CA LYS A 538 -11.91 -47.40 -79.46
C LYS A 538 -11.59 -46.58 -80.70
N SER A 539 -10.46 -45.86 -80.68
CA SER A 539 -9.94 -45.18 -81.86
C SER A 539 -9.53 -46.22 -82.91
N GLU A 540 -10.32 -46.36 -83.97
CA GLU A 540 -9.84 -46.80 -85.28
C GLU A 540 -9.80 -45.58 -86.20
N LYS A 541 -8.69 -44.83 -86.13
CA LYS A 541 -7.85 -44.49 -87.29
C LYS A 541 -6.68 -43.62 -86.84
N SER A 542 -5.52 -44.26 -86.81
CA SER A 542 -4.24 -43.66 -87.13
C SER A 542 -4.33 -42.99 -88.52
N VAL A 543 -4.06 -41.70 -88.59
CA VAL A 543 -3.36 -41.12 -89.73
C VAL A 543 -2.31 -40.17 -89.18
N ASP A 544 -1.10 -40.69 -89.04
CA ASP A 544 0.11 -39.87 -89.12
C ASP A 544 0.12 -39.22 -90.51
N THR A 545 -0.29 -37.96 -90.60
CA THR A 545 0.11 -37.08 -91.71
C THR A 545 1.10 -36.07 -91.16
N SER A 546 2.32 -36.52 -90.96
CA SER A 546 3.49 -35.68 -91.19
C SER A 546 3.60 -35.44 -92.69
N ALA A 547 3.03 -34.35 -93.19
CA ALA A 547 3.34 -33.85 -94.53
C ALA A 547 3.21 -32.34 -94.57
N ASP A 548 4.36 -31.71 -94.85
CA ASP A 548 4.54 -30.39 -95.41
C ASP A 548 3.28 -29.73 -95.96
N THR A 549 2.91 -28.60 -95.38
CA THR A 549 2.23 -27.53 -96.13
C THR A 549 2.76 -26.19 -95.65
N THR A 550 4.04 -25.93 -95.93
CA THR A 550 4.43 -24.56 -96.23
C THR A 550 3.73 -24.16 -97.53
N LEU A 551 2.76 -23.25 -97.45
CA LEU A 551 2.69 -21.99 -98.22
C LEU A 551 1.26 -21.43 -98.17
N THR A 552 1.19 -20.13 -97.86
CA THR A 552 0.03 -19.22 -97.84
C THR A 552 -1.02 -19.42 -96.74
N ALA A 553 -0.65 -19.22 -95.48
CA ALA A 553 -1.60 -18.92 -94.42
C ALA A 553 -1.69 -17.40 -94.25
N ASN A 554 -2.90 -16.84 -94.38
CA ASN A 554 -3.15 -15.44 -94.04
C ASN A 554 -2.96 -15.27 -92.52
N GLY A 555 -2.65 -14.05 -92.04
CA GLY A 555 -2.46 -13.78 -90.60
C GLY A 555 -3.64 -14.16 -89.69
N LYS A 556 -4.82 -14.46 -90.25
CA LYS A 556 -6.00 -15.00 -89.55
C LYS A 556 -5.86 -16.48 -89.20
N ASP A 557 -5.31 -17.30 -90.10
CA ASP A 557 -5.22 -18.75 -89.92
C ASP A 557 -4.20 -19.12 -88.82
N LEU A 558 -3.14 -18.32 -88.65
CA LEU A 558 -2.16 -18.47 -87.57
C LEU A 558 -2.75 -18.16 -86.17
N GLN A 559 -3.68 -17.19 -86.07
CA GLN A 559 -4.36 -16.86 -84.81
C GLN A 559 -5.35 -17.96 -84.40
N ASP A 560 -6.08 -18.51 -85.37
CA ASP A 560 -7.04 -19.59 -85.12
C ASP A 560 -6.33 -20.88 -84.67
N ILE A 561 -5.16 -21.19 -85.24
CA ILE A 561 -4.33 -22.34 -84.82
C ILE A 561 -3.83 -22.18 -83.38
N GLN A 562 -3.35 -20.98 -82.99
CA GLN A 562 -2.92 -20.70 -81.61
C GLN A 562 -4.10 -20.74 -80.61
N GLN A 563 -5.29 -20.29 -81.00
CA GLN A 563 -6.49 -20.38 -80.16
C GLN A 563 -6.95 -21.83 -79.96
N ILE A 564 -6.78 -22.68 -80.97
CA ILE A 564 -7.09 -24.11 -80.89
C ILE A 564 -6.08 -24.84 -79.99
N GLU A 565 -4.78 -24.56 -80.11
CA GLU A 565 -3.76 -25.14 -79.23
C GLU A 565 -3.92 -24.71 -77.77
N SER A 566 -4.18 -23.44 -77.50
CA SER A 566 -4.45 -22.96 -76.14
C SER A 566 -5.74 -23.52 -75.53
N ALA A 567 -6.75 -23.84 -76.33
CA ALA A 567 -7.95 -24.56 -75.87
C ALA A 567 -7.64 -26.03 -75.53
N ARG A 568 -6.83 -26.70 -76.36
CA ARG A 568 -6.35 -28.08 -76.09
C ARG A 568 -5.49 -28.13 -74.83
N GLU A 569 -4.64 -27.13 -74.60
CA GLU A 569 -3.77 -27.05 -73.44
C GLU A 569 -4.54 -26.74 -72.15
N ARG A 570 -5.53 -25.83 -72.20
CA ARG A 570 -6.49 -25.63 -71.10
C ARG A 570 -7.20 -26.94 -70.73
N ARG A 571 -7.63 -27.71 -71.72
CA ARG A 571 -8.29 -29.01 -71.51
C ARG A 571 -7.35 -30.07 -70.95
N ARG A 572 -6.07 -30.04 -71.33
CA ARG A 572 -5.02 -30.92 -70.77
C ARG A 572 -4.72 -30.62 -69.31
N ASN A 573 -4.83 -29.34 -68.92
CA ASN A 573 -4.64 -28.87 -67.55
C ASN A 573 -5.86 -29.11 -66.66
N ALA A 574 -7.07 -29.23 -67.22
CA ALA A 574 -8.26 -29.63 -66.48
C ALA A 574 -8.14 -31.10 -66.02
N ARG A 575 -8.18 -31.35 -64.71
CA ARG A 575 -8.01 -32.68 -64.12
C ARG A 575 -9.35 -33.38 -63.90
N GLY A 576 -9.44 -34.66 -64.23
CA GLY A 576 -10.58 -35.51 -63.87
C GLY A 576 -11.90 -35.14 -64.58
N HIS A 577 -13.03 -35.22 -63.86
CA HIS A 577 -14.37 -34.97 -64.42
C HIS A 577 -14.56 -33.58 -65.03
N PHE A 578 -13.78 -32.57 -64.59
CA PHE A 578 -13.85 -31.19 -65.10
C PHE A 578 -13.34 -31.06 -66.54
N ALA A 579 -12.48 -31.97 -67.02
CA ALA A 579 -12.00 -31.95 -68.41
C ALA A 579 -13.13 -32.14 -69.45
N THR A 580 -14.25 -32.70 -69.01
CA THR A 580 -15.44 -32.93 -69.85
C THR A 580 -16.43 -31.77 -69.84
N TRP A 581 -16.21 -30.76 -68.97
CA TRP A 581 -17.12 -29.65 -68.81
C TRP A 581 -16.92 -28.61 -69.89
N TYR A 582 -18.01 -27.91 -70.24
CA TYR A 582 -17.95 -26.77 -71.13
C TYR A 582 -17.21 -25.63 -70.41
N PRO A 583 -16.16 -25.01 -71.00
CA PRO A 583 -15.25 -24.14 -70.26
C PRO A 583 -15.93 -23.01 -69.46
N PRO A 584 -16.94 -22.28 -70.00
CA PRO A 584 -17.70 -21.29 -69.22
C PRO A 584 -18.33 -21.82 -67.92
N VAL A 585 -18.71 -23.10 -67.86
CA VAL A 585 -19.28 -23.73 -66.65
C VAL A 585 -18.22 -23.91 -65.58
N GLU A 586 -17.06 -24.45 -65.97
CA GLU A 586 -15.92 -24.63 -65.07
C GLU A 586 -15.43 -23.28 -64.52
N LEU A 587 -15.26 -22.29 -65.40
CA LEU A 587 -14.79 -20.95 -65.03
C LEU A 587 -15.78 -20.23 -64.09
N THR A 588 -17.09 -20.37 -64.34
CA THR A 588 -18.13 -19.78 -63.49
C THR A 588 -18.11 -20.42 -62.10
N LEU A 589 -18.11 -21.76 -62.02
CA LEU A 589 -18.13 -22.44 -60.72
C LEU A 589 -16.85 -22.22 -59.92
N ARG A 590 -15.68 -22.15 -60.57
CA ARG A 590 -14.42 -21.79 -59.91
C ARG A 590 -14.51 -20.37 -59.34
N LEU A 591 -14.95 -19.38 -60.13
CA LEU A 591 -15.09 -18.00 -59.68
C LEU A 591 -16.03 -17.89 -58.47
N LEU A 592 -17.20 -18.55 -58.53
CA LEU A 592 -18.17 -18.52 -57.43
C LEU A 592 -17.64 -19.22 -56.17
N SER A 593 -16.89 -20.32 -56.31
CA SER A 593 -16.29 -21.00 -55.16
C SER A 593 -15.28 -20.12 -54.42
N LEU A 594 -14.55 -19.27 -55.14
CA LEU A 594 -13.61 -18.30 -54.56
C LEU A 594 -14.37 -17.16 -53.87
N LEU A 595 -15.34 -16.55 -54.55
CA LEU A 595 -16.08 -15.40 -54.03
C LEU A 595 -16.92 -15.74 -52.79
N TYR A 596 -17.47 -16.95 -52.73
CA TYR A 596 -18.33 -17.39 -51.62
C TYR A 596 -17.64 -17.30 -50.24
N ARG A 597 -16.33 -17.56 -50.17
CA ARG A 597 -15.56 -17.51 -48.92
C ARG A 597 -15.06 -16.10 -48.58
N CYS A 598 -14.94 -15.25 -49.60
CA CYS A 598 -14.24 -13.97 -49.48
C CYS A 598 -15.21 -12.79 -49.32
N VAL A 599 -16.42 -12.85 -49.87
CA VAL A 599 -17.34 -11.71 -50.01
C VAL A 599 -18.63 -11.92 -49.19
N ASP A 600 -19.29 -10.83 -48.78
CA ASP A 600 -20.55 -10.88 -48.04
C ASP A 600 -21.69 -11.54 -48.84
N SER A 601 -22.62 -12.18 -48.14
CA SER A 601 -23.67 -13.00 -48.74
C SER A 601 -24.55 -12.25 -49.73
N GLU A 602 -24.84 -10.97 -49.49
CA GLU A 602 -25.70 -10.16 -50.37
C GLU A 602 -24.98 -9.83 -51.69
N VAL A 603 -23.73 -9.38 -51.61
CA VAL A 603 -22.90 -9.06 -52.77
C VAL A 603 -22.61 -10.33 -53.58
N PHE A 604 -22.32 -11.44 -52.90
CA PHE A 604 -22.15 -12.74 -53.54
C PHE A 604 -23.41 -13.16 -54.31
N ALA A 605 -24.60 -13.02 -53.73
CA ALA A 605 -25.84 -13.41 -54.39
C ALA A 605 -26.07 -12.64 -55.70
N GLY A 606 -25.78 -11.33 -55.71
CA GLY A 606 -25.87 -10.50 -56.92
C GLY A 606 -24.92 -10.97 -58.03
N ILE A 607 -23.63 -11.15 -57.71
CA ILE A 607 -22.63 -11.61 -58.68
C ILE A 607 -22.94 -13.04 -59.15
N ALA A 608 -23.39 -13.92 -58.25
CA ALA A 608 -23.74 -15.30 -58.57
C ALA A 608 -24.91 -15.38 -59.55
N GLN A 609 -25.95 -14.57 -59.36
CA GLN A 609 -27.10 -14.52 -60.27
C GLN A 609 -26.67 -14.08 -61.67
N GLU A 610 -25.83 -13.05 -61.78
CA GLU A 610 -25.31 -12.56 -63.06
C GLU A 610 -24.39 -13.58 -63.73
N ALA A 611 -23.52 -14.23 -62.96
CA ALA A 611 -22.56 -15.21 -63.45
C ALA A 611 -23.25 -16.46 -63.99
N VAL A 612 -24.20 -17.01 -63.24
CA VAL A 612 -25.00 -18.16 -63.68
C VAL A 612 -25.86 -17.80 -64.88
N GLY A 613 -26.51 -16.63 -64.89
CA GLY A 613 -27.29 -16.16 -66.04
C GLY A 613 -26.45 -16.07 -67.33
N SER A 614 -25.25 -15.50 -67.22
CA SER A 614 -24.30 -15.38 -68.34
C SER A 614 -23.80 -16.75 -68.82
N CYS A 615 -23.51 -17.66 -67.88
CA CYS A 615 -23.09 -19.02 -68.18
C CYS A 615 -24.17 -19.80 -68.93
N VAL A 616 -25.44 -19.71 -68.49
CA VAL A 616 -26.59 -20.35 -69.14
C VAL A 616 -26.79 -19.80 -70.55
N GLN A 617 -26.65 -18.49 -70.77
CA GLN A 617 -26.72 -17.90 -72.11
C GLN A 617 -25.61 -18.43 -73.03
N SER A 618 -24.36 -18.51 -72.54
CA SER A 618 -23.24 -19.08 -73.29
C SER A 618 -23.47 -20.56 -73.63
N LEU A 619 -24.00 -21.34 -72.68
CA LEU A 619 -24.39 -22.74 -72.89
C LEU A 619 -25.48 -22.90 -73.94
N LEU A 620 -26.54 -22.07 -73.89
CA LEU A 620 -27.62 -22.10 -74.86
C LEU A 620 -27.09 -21.76 -76.26
N ALA A 621 -26.23 -20.75 -76.39
CA ALA A 621 -25.58 -20.41 -77.65
C ALA A 621 -24.71 -21.56 -78.20
N ALA A 622 -23.94 -22.23 -77.33
CA ALA A 622 -23.16 -23.40 -77.70
C ALA A 622 -24.05 -24.58 -78.14
N SER A 623 -25.14 -24.86 -77.41
CA SER A 623 -26.08 -25.94 -77.75
C SER A 623 -26.73 -25.73 -79.13
N GLN A 624 -27.08 -24.50 -79.47
CA GLN A 624 -27.62 -24.15 -80.79
C GLN A 624 -26.58 -24.34 -81.91
N ARG A 625 -25.29 -24.10 -81.63
CA ARG A 625 -24.20 -24.34 -82.59
C ARG A 625 -23.95 -25.83 -82.79
N ILE A 626 -24.01 -26.63 -81.73
CA ILE A 626 -23.88 -28.09 -81.81
C ILE A 626 -25.06 -28.67 -82.61
N ALA A 627 -26.29 -28.23 -82.35
CA ALA A 627 -27.48 -28.69 -83.07
C ALA A 627 -27.50 -28.34 -84.57
N LYS A 628 -26.73 -27.32 -84.99
CA LYS A 628 -26.57 -26.93 -86.41
C LYS A 628 -25.42 -27.66 -87.11
N ARG A 629 -24.62 -28.43 -86.39
CA ARG A 629 -23.51 -29.22 -86.93
C ARG A 629 -24.11 -30.51 -87.54
N PRO A 630 -23.88 -30.80 -88.83
CA PRO A 630 -24.50 -31.94 -89.52
C PRO A 630 -24.00 -33.29 -89.02
#